data_AF-A0A0F9SIV4-F1
#
_entry.id   AF-A0A0F9SIV4-F1
#
_cell.length_a   1.000
_cell.length_b   1.000
_cell.length_c   1.000
_cell.angle_alpha   90.00
_cell.angle_beta   90.00
_cell.angle_gamma   90.00
#
_symmetry.space_group_name_H-M   'P 1'
#
loop_
_entity.id
_entity.type
_entity.pdbx_description
1 polymer ?
#
loop_
_entity_poly.entity_id
_entity_poly.type
_entity_poly.pdbx_seq_one_letter_code
_entity_poly.pdbx_strand_id
1 'polypeptide(L)'
;MTEYFFDLLIKIVGLPDHTSSDGWKRWDEKVRSNHPIIYFLLDTAPTFISCNWRWWIIDPIYHFKCKYILKHHHIKIDVNRFMSHSKSSFRNYYWFDSDGQILYATFQILVDFMEEEADTVDWTGSPKHQEIFEELTKLYDWWTKDRPNRDDSYPASEDFGINDIFGANARKQPGYKAWRDACDEKEVRDREYELEDTEMLIRLVTIRGYMWT
;
A
#
# COMPACT_ATOMS: atom_id res chain seq x y z
N MET A 1 -6.26 -38.59 18.60
CA MET A 1 -6.32 -38.42 20.08
C MET A 1 -7.48 -37.52 20.51
N THR A 2 -7.94 -36.60 19.66
CA THR A 2 -9.06 -35.69 19.92
C THR A 2 -10.45 -36.35 19.88
N GLU A 3 -10.71 -37.30 18.98
CA GLU A 3 -12.01 -37.99 18.88
C GLU A 3 -12.37 -38.80 20.14
N TYR A 4 -11.44 -39.60 20.65
CA TYR A 4 -11.66 -40.39 21.87
C TYR A 4 -11.92 -39.53 23.12
N PHE A 5 -11.33 -38.33 23.16
CA PHE A 5 -11.54 -37.39 24.27
C PHE A 5 -12.94 -36.78 24.20
N PHE A 6 -13.40 -36.43 23.00
CA PHE A 6 -14.74 -35.90 22.76
C PHE A 6 -15.84 -36.92 23.08
N ASP A 7 -15.68 -38.17 22.66
CA ASP A 7 -16.66 -39.24 22.93
C ASP A 7 -16.77 -39.56 24.43
N LEU A 8 -15.65 -39.56 25.15
CA LEU A 8 -15.64 -39.78 26.59
C LEU A 8 -16.35 -38.63 27.32
N LEU A 9 -16.17 -37.40 26.82
CA LEU A 9 -16.80 -36.20 27.35
C LEU A 9 -18.31 -36.16 27.12
N ILE A 10 -18.76 -36.53 25.91
CA ILE A 10 -20.19 -36.65 25.60
C ILE A 10 -20.84 -37.67 26.55
N LYS A 11 -20.16 -38.79 26.83
CA LYS A 11 -20.63 -39.81 27.77
C LYS A 11 -20.64 -39.34 29.23
N ILE A 12 -19.66 -38.56 29.66
CA ILE A 12 -19.57 -38.07 31.05
C ILE A 12 -20.60 -36.97 31.33
N VAL A 13 -20.79 -36.05 30.37
CA VAL A 13 -21.64 -34.87 30.57
C VAL A 13 -23.10 -35.12 30.16
N GLY A 14 -23.36 -36.16 29.34
CA GLY A 14 -24.70 -36.51 28.89
C GLY A 14 -25.28 -35.42 28.00
N LEU A 15 -24.61 -35.14 26.88
CA LEU A 15 -25.05 -34.15 25.90
C LEU A 15 -26.41 -34.59 25.31
N PRO A 16 -27.47 -33.76 25.34
CA PRO A 16 -28.72 -34.10 24.67
C PRO A 16 -28.53 -34.03 23.15
N ASP A 17 -28.96 -35.06 22.42
CA ASP A 17 -28.85 -35.13 20.95
C ASP A 17 -29.56 -33.97 20.26
N HIS A 18 -30.66 -33.48 20.84
CA HIS A 18 -31.39 -32.29 20.42
C HIS A 18 -32.30 -31.80 21.55
N THR A 19 -32.38 -30.50 21.77
CA THR A 19 -33.33 -29.90 22.72
C THR A 19 -33.69 -28.47 22.31
N SER A 20 -34.79 -27.93 22.87
CA SER A 20 -35.15 -26.52 22.73
C SER A 20 -34.12 -25.61 23.44
N SER A 21 -34.10 -24.31 23.09
CA SER A 21 -33.22 -23.31 23.72
C SER A 21 -33.31 -23.31 25.26
N ASP A 22 -34.52 -23.45 25.81
CA ASP A 22 -34.72 -23.56 27.26
C ASP A 22 -34.16 -24.86 27.85
N GLY A 23 -34.23 -25.96 27.09
CA GLY A 23 -33.61 -27.22 27.51
C GLY A 23 -32.07 -27.15 27.49
N TRP A 24 -31.48 -26.42 26.55
CA TRP A 24 -30.03 -26.14 26.54
C TRP A 24 -29.60 -25.31 27.76
N LYS A 25 -30.38 -24.28 28.13
CA LYS A 25 -30.11 -23.50 29.35
C LYS A 25 -30.16 -24.34 30.62
N ARG A 26 -31.19 -25.17 30.77
CA ARG A 26 -31.31 -26.07 31.93
C ARG A 26 -30.19 -27.09 31.99
N TRP A 27 -29.77 -27.61 30.83
CA TRP A 27 -28.63 -28.51 30.74
C TRP A 27 -27.33 -27.78 31.13
N ASP A 28 -27.09 -26.57 30.63
CA ASP A 28 -25.94 -25.73 30.96
C ASP A 28 -25.85 -25.47 32.48
N GLU A 29 -26.96 -25.05 33.09
CA GLU A 29 -27.06 -24.84 34.54
C GLU A 29 -26.77 -26.11 35.34
N LYS A 30 -27.31 -27.26 34.88
CA LYS A 30 -27.11 -28.55 35.53
C LYS A 30 -25.65 -29.02 35.42
N VAL A 31 -25.02 -28.89 34.26
CA VAL A 31 -23.63 -29.27 34.04
C VAL A 31 -22.69 -28.36 34.82
N ARG A 32 -22.94 -27.05 34.83
CA ARG A 32 -22.18 -26.07 35.60
C ARG A 32 -22.24 -26.37 37.11
N SER A 33 -23.40 -26.79 37.61
CA SER A 33 -23.61 -27.21 39.00
C SER A 33 -22.90 -28.53 39.35
N ASN A 34 -23.10 -29.57 38.51
CA ASN A 34 -22.66 -30.93 38.83
C ASN A 34 -21.17 -31.19 38.50
N HIS A 35 -20.64 -30.53 37.47
CA HIS A 35 -19.30 -30.76 36.94
C HIS A 35 -18.54 -29.45 36.66
N PRO A 36 -18.33 -28.58 37.66
CA PRO A 36 -17.78 -27.24 37.46
C PRO A 36 -16.38 -27.22 36.84
N ILE A 37 -15.52 -28.21 37.16
CA ILE A 37 -14.16 -28.31 36.60
C ILE A 37 -14.21 -28.68 35.11
N ILE A 38 -15.05 -29.65 34.75
CA ILE A 38 -15.20 -30.09 33.36
C ILE A 38 -15.81 -28.96 32.53
N TYR A 39 -16.85 -28.30 33.06
CA TYR A 39 -17.45 -27.13 32.44
C TYR A 39 -16.43 -26.01 32.21
N PHE A 40 -15.63 -25.69 33.23
CA PHE A 40 -14.56 -24.70 33.10
C PHE A 40 -13.56 -25.09 32.02
N LEU A 41 -13.10 -26.34 31.95
CA LEU A 41 -12.11 -26.77 30.96
C LEU A 41 -12.61 -26.79 29.52
N LEU A 42 -13.91 -26.98 29.29
CA LEU A 42 -14.48 -27.11 27.95
C LEU A 42 -15.04 -25.83 27.37
N ASP A 43 -15.66 -25.01 28.22
CA ASP A 43 -16.38 -23.83 27.76
C ASP A 43 -15.61 -22.56 28.13
N THR A 44 -15.25 -22.43 29.40
CA THR A 44 -14.62 -21.22 29.92
C THR A 44 -13.13 -21.11 29.55
N ALA A 45 -12.35 -22.18 29.71
CA ALA A 45 -10.92 -22.18 29.52
C ALA A 45 -10.52 -22.01 28.05
N PRO A 46 -11.16 -22.65 27.06
CA PRO A 46 -10.82 -22.44 25.65
C PRO A 46 -11.17 -21.03 25.22
N THR A 47 -12.31 -20.48 25.68
CA THR A 47 -12.70 -19.09 25.40
C THR A 47 -11.76 -18.10 26.08
N PHE A 48 -11.41 -18.34 27.34
CA PHE A 48 -10.46 -17.52 28.10
C PHE A 48 -9.06 -17.58 27.47
N ILE A 49 -8.59 -18.76 27.06
CA ILE A 49 -7.31 -18.92 26.36
C ILE A 49 -7.40 -18.28 24.99
N SER A 50 -8.42 -18.52 24.17
CA SER A 50 -8.50 -17.93 22.83
C SER A 50 -8.59 -16.41 22.87
N CYS A 51 -9.37 -15.86 23.80
CA CYS A 51 -9.49 -14.41 23.98
C CYS A 51 -8.18 -13.86 24.58
N ASN A 52 -7.73 -14.35 25.73
CA ASN A 52 -6.57 -13.75 26.41
C ASN A 52 -5.24 -14.09 25.74
N TRP A 53 -5.07 -15.25 25.10
CA TRP A 53 -3.85 -15.57 24.34
C TRP A 53 -3.64 -14.60 23.17
N ARG A 54 -4.73 -14.26 22.47
CA ARG A 54 -4.68 -13.25 21.42
C ARG A 54 -4.26 -11.89 21.98
N TRP A 55 -4.87 -11.45 23.07
CA TRP A 55 -4.54 -10.16 23.70
C TRP A 55 -3.18 -10.13 24.43
N TRP A 56 -2.70 -11.24 24.99
CA TRP A 56 -1.52 -11.27 25.88
C TRP A 56 -0.24 -11.67 25.16
N ILE A 57 -0.34 -12.41 24.06
CA ILE A 57 0.83 -12.93 23.35
C ILE A 57 0.86 -12.41 21.92
N ILE A 58 -0.26 -12.53 21.19
CA ILE A 58 -0.29 -12.12 19.78
C ILE A 58 -0.17 -10.59 19.68
N ASP A 59 -0.93 -9.84 20.46
CA ASP A 59 -0.92 -8.37 20.42
C ASP A 59 0.43 -7.77 20.82
N PRO A 60 1.11 -8.18 21.92
CA PRO A 60 2.43 -7.66 22.23
C PRO A 60 3.49 -8.04 21.20
N ILE A 61 3.41 -9.24 20.62
CA ILE A 61 4.32 -9.65 19.53
C ILE A 61 4.04 -8.83 18.28
N TYR A 62 2.77 -8.60 17.94
CA TYR A 62 2.37 -7.75 16.83
C TYR A 62 2.83 -6.30 17.05
N HIS A 63 2.55 -5.72 18.21
CA HIS A 63 3.03 -4.40 18.60
C HIS A 63 4.55 -4.31 18.61
N PHE A 64 5.26 -5.35 19.06
CA PHE A 64 6.71 -5.40 19.02
C PHE A 64 7.21 -5.48 17.58
N LYS A 65 6.60 -6.32 16.74
CA LYS A 65 6.91 -6.41 15.31
C LYS A 65 6.68 -5.08 14.62
N CYS A 66 5.51 -4.46 14.77
CA CYS A 66 5.23 -3.13 14.23
C CYS A 66 6.24 -2.12 14.76
N LYS A 67 6.47 -2.07 16.08
CA LYS A 67 7.32 -1.06 16.71
C LYS A 67 8.81 -1.16 16.35
N TYR A 68 9.33 -2.37 16.12
CA TYR A 68 10.76 -2.61 15.97
C TYR A 68 11.17 -3.15 14.59
N ILE A 69 10.26 -3.67 13.77
CA ILE A 69 10.54 -4.06 12.38
C ILE A 69 10.39 -2.82 11.50
N LEU A 70 11.54 -2.25 11.10
CA LEU A 70 11.63 -1.06 10.26
C LEU A 70 10.86 -1.13 8.94
N LYS A 71 10.55 -2.34 8.42
CA LYS A 71 9.79 -2.54 7.17
C LYS A 71 8.46 -1.78 7.18
N HIS A 72 7.82 -1.63 8.35
CA HIS A 72 6.50 -0.99 8.46
C HIS A 72 6.55 0.48 8.93
N HIS A 73 7.74 1.05 9.18
CA HIS A 73 7.89 2.37 9.79
C HIS A 73 8.50 3.42 8.89
N HIS A 74 9.29 3.02 7.90
CA HIS A 74 9.98 3.94 7.01
C HIS A 74 9.62 3.59 5.58
N ILE A 75 8.85 4.46 4.93
CA ILE A 75 8.74 4.46 3.47
C ILE A 75 10.09 4.98 2.97
N LYS A 76 10.98 4.05 2.60
CA LYS A 76 12.19 4.40 1.88
C LYS A 76 11.80 4.58 0.43
N ILE A 77 11.82 5.82 -0.04
CA ILE A 77 11.60 6.13 -1.45
C ILE A 77 12.77 5.50 -2.22
N ASP A 78 12.53 4.42 -2.95
CA ASP A 78 13.55 3.85 -3.83
C ASP A 78 13.53 4.59 -5.16
N VAL A 79 14.25 5.70 -5.18
CA VAL A 79 14.35 6.56 -6.35
C VAL A 79 15.00 5.83 -7.53
N ASN A 80 15.93 4.91 -7.27
CA ASN A 80 16.65 4.18 -8.31
C ASN A 80 15.72 3.20 -9.02
N ARG A 81 14.69 2.71 -8.33
CA ARG A 81 13.68 1.80 -8.89
C ARG A 81 12.91 2.43 -10.05
N PHE A 82 12.62 3.73 -9.98
CA PHE A 82 11.75 4.42 -10.94
C PHE A 82 12.51 5.31 -11.93
N MET A 83 13.69 5.80 -11.56
CA MET A 83 14.54 6.56 -12.47
C MET A 83 15.40 5.60 -13.27
N SER A 84 14.90 5.10 -14.41
CA SER A 84 15.76 4.38 -15.35
C SER A 84 16.89 5.34 -15.78
N HIS A 85 18.14 4.97 -15.48
CA HIS A 85 19.30 5.81 -15.69
C HIS A 85 19.54 6.09 -17.18
N SER A 86 18.91 7.13 -17.72
CA SER A 86 19.43 7.80 -18.91
C SER A 86 20.73 8.50 -18.52
N LYS A 87 21.86 7.90 -18.91
CA LYS A 87 23.22 8.39 -18.60
C LYS A 87 23.49 9.84 -19.05
N SER A 88 22.65 10.41 -19.92
CA SER A 88 22.78 11.76 -20.46
C SER A 88 21.93 12.81 -19.74
N SER A 89 21.00 12.41 -18.88
CA SER A 89 20.23 13.37 -18.08
C SER A 89 21.05 13.84 -16.89
N PHE A 90 21.28 15.14 -16.79
CA PHE A 90 21.92 15.79 -15.63
C PHE A 90 21.13 15.57 -14.30
N ARG A 91 19.98 14.87 -14.31
CA ARG A 91 19.18 14.47 -13.13
C ARG A 91 19.73 13.23 -12.39
N ASN A 92 21.04 13.02 -12.35
CA ASN A 92 21.67 12.05 -11.43
C ASN A 92 21.73 12.56 -9.96
N TYR A 93 20.92 13.56 -9.60
CA TYR A 93 20.89 14.11 -8.26
C TYR A 93 19.66 13.61 -7.50
N TYR A 94 19.91 13.03 -6.33
CA TYR A 94 18.93 12.58 -5.32
C TYR A 94 18.08 13.72 -4.71
N TRP A 95 17.96 14.85 -5.39
CA TRP A 95 17.30 16.04 -4.86
C TRP A 95 16.00 16.27 -5.61
N PHE A 96 14.89 16.10 -4.90
CA PHE A 96 13.55 16.45 -5.34
C PHE A 96 13.04 17.59 -4.48
N ASP A 97 12.33 18.53 -5.11
CA ASP A 97 11.49 19.46 -4.38
C ASP A 97 10.41 18.72 -3.57
N SER A 98 9.87 19.39 -2.56
CA SER A 98 8.95 18.78 -1.58
C SER A 98 7.70 18.17 -2.22
N ASP A 99 7.18 18.78 -3.28
CA ASP A 99 6.06 18.29 -4.08
C ASP A 99 6.41 16.98 -4.81
N GLY A 100 7.59 16.92 -5.44
CA GLY A 100 8.12 15.70 -6.03
C GLY A 100 8.27 14.59 -5.00
N GLN A 101 8.80 14.88 -3.82
CA GLN A 101 8.93 13.88 -2.75
C GLN A 101 7.57 13.28 -2.36
N ILE A 102 6.53 14.09 -2.27
CA ILE A 102 5.16 13.63 -1.98
C ILE A 102 4.66 12.70 -3.09
N LEU A 103 4.83 13.10 -4.35
CA LEU A 103 4.42 12.30 -5.51
C LEU A 103 5.10 10.92 -5.50
N TYR A 104 6.44 10.88 -5.45
CA TYR A 104 7.19 9.63 -5.46
C TYR A 104 6.88 8.75 -4.25
N ALA A 105 6.76 9.32 -3.05
CA ALA A 105 6.40 8.55 -1.85
C ALA A 105 5.02 7.91 -1.98
N THR A 106 4.03 8.65 -2.49
CA THR A 106 2.65 8.16 -2.61
C THR A 106 2.53 7.04 -3.64
N PHE A 107 3.21 7.17 -4.78
CA PHE A 107 3.22 6.13 -5.80
C PHE A 107 4.13 4.93 -5.45
N GLN A 108 5.16 5.11 -4.63
CA GLN A 108 5.91 3.97 -4.07
C GLN A 108 4.98 3.08 -3.23
N ILE A 109 4.13 3.67 -2.38
CA ILE A 109 3.15 2.91 -1.60
C ILE A 109 2.18 2.15 -2.52
N LEU A 110 1.74 2.77 -3.62
CA LEU A 110 0.89 2.10 -4.61
C LEU A 110 1.60 0.88 -5.22
N VAL A 111 2.86 1.04 -5.64
CA VAL A 111 3.65 -0.05 -6.23
C VAL A 111 3.85 -1.18 -5.23
N ASP A 112 4.25 -0.86 -4.00
CA ASP A 112 4.46 -1.85 -2.95
C ASP A 112 3.16 -2.62 -2.64
N PHE A 113 2.03 -1.92 -2.57
CA PHE A 113 0.71 -2.55 -2.40
C PHE A 113 0.36 -3.48 -3.57
N MET A 114 0.50 -2.99 -4.82
CA MET A 114 0.13 -3.76 -6.01
C MET A 114 0.99 -5.02 -6.19
N GLU A 115 2.25 -4.97 -5.78
CA GLU A 115 3.18 -6.09 -5.94
C GLU A 115 3.21 -7.06 -4.75
N GLU A 116 2.99 -6.59 -3.52
CA GLU A 116 3.09 -7.43 -2.32
C GLU A 116 1.74 -7.84 -1.73
N GLU A 117 0.71 -6.99 -1.83
CA GLU A 117 -0.51 -7.11 -1.01
C GLU A 117 -1.80 -7.30 -1.81
N ALA A 118 -1.84 -6.87 -3.07
CA ALA A 118 -3.06 -6.86 -3.88
C ALA A 118 -3.71 -8.25 -4.01
N ASP A 119 -2.93 -9.33 -4.07
CA ASP A 119 -3.45 -10.71 -4.17
C ASP A 119 -4.18 -11.19 -2.91
N THR A 120 -4.00 -10.51 -1.78
CA THR A 120 -4.65 -10.87 -0.49
C THR A 120 -6.07 -10.34 -0.40
N VAL A 121 -6.41 -9.31 -1.18
CA VAL A 121 -7.71 -8.64 -1.14
C VAL A 121 -8.69 -9.33 -2.09
N ASP A 122 -9.91 -9.64 -1.61
CA ASP A 122 -10.97 -10.14 -2.47
C ASP A 122 -11.60 -8.99 -3.29
N TRP A 123 -11.03 -8.74 -4.46
CA TRP A 123 -11.55 -7.76 -5.42
C TRP A 123 -12.88 -8.19 -6.06
N THR A 124 -13.24 -9.47 -5.99
CA THR A 124 -14.45 -10.00 -6.64
C THR A 124 -15.72 -9.82 -5.82
N GLY A 125 -15.58 -9.53 -4.52
CA GLY A 125 -16.70 -9.47 -3.58
C GLY A 125 -17.73 -8.36 -3.83
N SER A 126 -17.41 -7.32 -4.60
CA SER A 126 -18.36 -6.25 -4.97
C SER A 126 -17.97 -5.60 -6.30
N PRO A 127 -18.95 -5.20 -7.15
CA PRO A 127 -18.67 -4.46 -8.39
C PRO A 127 -17.80 -3.22 -8.15
N LYS A 128 -18.00 -2.54 -7.02
CA LYS A 128 -17.20 -1.37 -6.64
C LYS A 128 -15.73 -1.71 -6.39
N HIS A 129 -15.44 -2.86 -5.78
CA HIS A 129 -14.05 -3.29 -5.58
C HIS A 129 -13.36 -3.61 -6.91
N GLN A 130 -14.10 -4.19 -7.87
CA GLN A 130 -13.58 -4.45 -9.21
C GLN A 130 -13.24 -3.14 -9.95
N GLU A 131 -14.16 -2.17 -9.95
CA GLU A 131 -13.91 -0.84 -10.55
C GLU A 131 -12.69 -0.14 -9.95
N ILE A 132 -12.52 -0.22 -8.62
CA ILE A 132 -11.37 0.37 -7.93
C ILE A 132 -10.08 -0.38 -8.27
N PHE A 133 -10.12 -1.70 -8.38
CA PHE A 133 -8.94 -2.48 -8.75
C PHE A 133 -8.48 -2.20 -10.19
N GLU A 134 -9.43 -2.03 -11.11
CA GLU A 134 -9.12 -1.57 -12.47
C GLU A 134 -8.45 -0.19 -12.46
N GLU A 135 -8.93 0.72 -11.61
CA GLU A 135 -8.35 2.06 -11.47
C GLU A 135 -6.95 2.03 -10.85
N LEU A 136 -6.72 1.22 -9.81
CA LEU A 136 -5.40 0.99 -9.24
C LEU A 136 -4.43 0.43 -10.28
N THR A 137 -4.88 -0.52 -11.10
CA THR A 137 -4.09 -1.12 -12.18
C THR A 137 -3.70 -0.06 -13.23
N LYS A 138 -4.62 0.83 -13.60
CA LYS A 138 -4.31 1.95 -14.52
C LYS A 138 -3.27 2.91 -13.94
N LEU A 139 -3.41 3.29 -12.67
CA LEU A 139 -2.45 4.17 -12.00
C LEU A 139 -1.07 3.52 -11.86
N TYR A 140 -1.04 2.23 -11.57
CA TYR A 140 0.19 1.44 -11.51
C TYR A 140 0.88 1.36 -12.88
N ASP A 141 0.12 1.05 -13.93
CA ASP A 141 0.65 0.99 -15.30
C ASP A 141 1.15 2.36 -15.77
N TRP A 142 0.40 3.42 -15.50
CA TRP A 142 0.82 4.78 -15.81
C TRP A 142 2.15 5.12 -15.12
N TRP A 143 2.27 4.83 -13.83
CA TRP A 143 3.47 5.15 -13.06
C TRP A 143 4.71 4.34 -13.51
N THR A 144 4.51 3.06 -13.84
CA THR A 144 5.61 2.14 -14.15
C THR A 144 5.99 2.09 -15.63
N LYS A 145 5.05 2.38 -16.54
CA LYS A 145 5.24 2.27 -17.98
C LYS A 145 5.15 3.63 -18.68
N ASP A 146 4.09 4.39 -18.47
CA ASP A 146 3.83 5.58 -19.29
C ASP A 146 4.68 6.77 -18.85
N ARG A 147 4.68 7.09 -17.55
CA ARG A 147 5.41 8.23 -16.99
C ARG A 147 6.93 8.17 -17.21
N PRO A 148 7.62 7.03 -17.05
CA PRO A 148 9.05 6.94 -17.34
C PRO A 148 9.41 7.11 -18.82
N ASN A 149 8.46 6.91 -19.73
CA ASN A 149 8.65 7.04 -21.18
C ASN A 149 8.44 8.47 -21.71
N ARG A 150 8.27 9.47 -20.84
CA ARG A 150 8.14 10.89 -21.22
C ARG A 150 9.44 11.42 -21.83
N ASP A 151 9.31 12.30 -22.82
CA ASP A 151 10.44 13.04 -23.38
C ASP A 151 10.75 14.27 -22.52
N ASP A 152 11.68 14.08 -21.57
CA ASP A 152 12.23 15.13 -20.70
C ASP A 152 13.60 15.63 -21.20
N SER A 153 13.89 15.46 -22.50
CA SER A 153 15.12 15.96 -23.08
C SER A 153 15.14 17.49 -23.05
N TYR A 154 16.18 18.08 -22.48
CA TYR A 154 16.42 19.52 -22.64
C TYR A 154 16.83 19.81 -24.08
N PRO A 155 16.38 20.94 -24.67
CA PRO A 155 16.89 21.37 -25.96
C PRO A 155 18.41 21.49 -25.87
N ALA A 156 19.12 20.77 -26.75
CA ALA A 156 20.57 20.71 -26.72
C ALA A 156 21.15 22.13 -26.79
N SER A 157 22.03 22.47 -25.85
CA SER A 157 22.76 23.73 -25.87
C SER A 157 23.91 23.73 -26.88
N GLU A 158 24.14 22.63 -27.61
CA GLU A 158 25.31 22.44 -28.46
C GLU A 158 25.40 23.46 -29.61
N ASP A 159 24.27 23.98 -30.08
CA ASP A 159 24.24 25.06 -31.09
C ASP A 159 24.56 26.45 -30.50
N PHE A 160 24.50 26.58 -29.17
CA PHE A 160 24.74 27.82 -28.42
C PHE A 160 26.03 27.72 -27.62
N GLY A 161 27.14 28.21 -28.20
CA GLY A 161 28.46 28.21 -27.56
C GLY A 161 28.38 28.57 -26.08
N ILE A 162 28.68 27.59 -25.23
CA ILE A 162 28.40 27.50 -23.78
C ILE A 162 28.98 28.66 -22.95
N ASN A 163 29.80 29.52 -23.55
CA ASN A 163 30.64 30.49 -22.83
C ASN A 163 29.87 31.62 -22.15
N ASP A 164 28.57 31.86 -22.44
CA ASP A 164 27.83 32.95 -21.78
C ASP A 164 26.29 32.83 -21.86
N ILE A 165 25.70 31.73 -21.36
CA ILE A 165 24.23 31.53 -21.34
C ILE A 165 23.51 32.63 -20.54
N PHE A 166 24.17 33.21 -19.53
CA PHE A 166 23.58 34.20 -18.62
C PHE A 166 24.05 35.64 -18.84
N GLY A 167 24.92 35.90 -19.80
CA GLY A 167 25.46 37.24 -20.01
C GLY A 167 24.62 38.13 -20.90
N ALA A 168 24.91 39.43 -20.83
CA ALA A 168 24.19 40.48 -21.56
C ALA A 168 24.22 40.30 -23.09
N ASN A 169 25.15 39.49 -23.62
CA ASN A 169 25.29 39.23 -25.05
C ASN A 169 24.63 37.93 -25.52
N ALA A 170 24.08 37.08 -24.63
CA ALA A 170 23.43 35.82 -24.99
C ALA A 170 22.34 36.00 -26.07
N ARG A 171 21.52 37.05 -25.91
CA ARG A 171 20.42 37.40 -26.84
C ARG A 171 20.88 37.78 -28.26
N LYS A 172 22.15 38.12 -28.44
CA LYS A 172 22.71 38.57 -29.73
C LYS A 172 23.36 37.42 -30.52
N GLN A 173 23.53 36.25 -29.91
CA GLN A 173 24.17 35.11 -30.56
C GLN A 173 23.23 34.49 -31.63
N PRO A 174 23.79 33.97 -32.73
CA PRO A 174 23.00 33.35 -33.80
C PRO A 174 22.32 32.06 -33.31
N GLY A 175 21.01 31.97 -33.48
CA GLY A 175 20.17 30.83 -33.07
C GLY A 175 19.49 30.96 -31.68
N TYR A 176 19.68 32.10 -30.99
CA TYR A 176 19.21 32.28 -29.60
C TYR A 176 17.69 32.18 -29.54
N LYS A 177 17.07 32.72 -30.59
CA LYS A 177 15.62 32.65 -30.79
C LYS A 177 15.15 31.21 -30.90
N ALA A 178 15.81 30.36 -31.69
CA ALA A 178 15.41 28.96 -31.84
C ALA A 178 15.56 28.18 -30.53
N TRP A 179 16.67 28.40 -29.82
CA TRP A 179 16.86 27.83 -28.48
C TRP A 179 15.79 28.32 -27.49
N ARG A 180 15.46 29.62 -27.51
CA ARG A 180 14.43 30.18 -26.63
C ARG A 180 13.03 29.65 -26.96
N ASP A 181 12.69 29.58 -28.24
CA ASP A 181 11.42 29.02 -28.71
C ASP A 181 11.31 27.55 -28.26
N ALA A 182 12.38 26.76 -28.37
CA ALA A 182 12.43 25.38 -27.87
C ALA A 182 12.33 25.28 -26.33
N CYS A 183 12.92 26.22 -25.59
CA CYS A 183 12.73 26.31 -24.14
C CYS A 183 11.28 26.65 -23.77
N ASP A 184 10.64 27.57 -24.48
CA ASP A 184 9.25 27.96 -24.24
C ASP A 184 8.30 26.78 -24.55
N GLU A 185 8.55 26.04 -25.63
CA GLU A 185 7.83 24.79 -25.94
C GLU A 185 8.00 23.72 -24.86
N LYS A 186 9.21 23.56 -24.32
CA LYS A 186 9.46 22.66 -23.19
C LYS A 186 8.70 23.10 -21.95
N GLU A 187 8.70 24.39 -21.62
CA GLU A 187 7.99 24.92 -20.45
C GLU A 187 6.47 24.68 -20.54
N VAL A 188 5.89 24.71 -21.74
CA VAL A 188 4.49 24.30 -21.95
C VAL A 188 4.30 22.82 -21.63
N ARG A 189 5.17 21.95 -22.18
CA ARG A 189 5.10 20.50 -21.96
C ARG A 189 5.31 20.12 -20.49
N ASP A 190 6.25 20.76 -19.81
CA ASP A 190 6.53 20.51 -18.39
C ASP A 190 5.31 20.83 -17.53
N ARG A 191 4.60 21.94 -17.83
CA ARG A 191 3.33 22.27 -17.16
C ARG A 191 2.23 21.25 -17.43
N GLU A 192 2.16 20.70 -18.64
CA GLU A 192 1.20 19.63 -18.96
C GLU A 192 1.51 18.36 -18.13
N TYR A 193 2.79 18.00 -17.99
CA TYR A 193 3.20 16.88 -17.14
C TYR A 193 2.92 17.10 -15.65
N GLU A 194 3.11 18.33 -15.15
CA GLU A 194 2.78 18.68 -13.77
C GLU A 194 1.27 18.57 -13.49
N LEU A 195 0.44 18.99 -14.44
CA LEU A 195 -1.01 18.86 -14.36
C LEU A 195 -1.44 17.39 -14.38
N GLU A 196 -0.85 16.59 -15.27
CA GLU A 196 -1.09 15.14 -15.34
C GLU A 196 -0.69 14.46 -14.03
N ASP A 197 0.51 14.72 -13.51
CA ASP A 197 0.99 14.16 -12.24
C ASP A 197 0.06 14.53 -11.07
N THR A 198 -0.43 15.77 -11.05
CA THR A 198 -1.41 16.24 -10.06
C THR A 198 -2.73 15.47 -10.16
N GLU A 199 -3.25 15.26 -11.37
CA GLU A 199 -4.48 14.51 -11.59
C GLU A 199 -4.36 13.07 -11.10
N MET A 200 -3.25 12.40 -11.43
CA MET A 200 -3.00 11.01 -11.05
C MET A 200 -2.85 10.87 -9.53
N LEU A 201 -2.19 11.84 -8.88
CA LEU A 201 -2.11 11.88 -7.42
C LEU A 201 -3.50 12.05 -6.77
N ILE A 202 -4.35 12.93 -7.31
CA ILE A 202 -5.73 13.11 -6.82
C ILE A 202 -6.53 11.82 -6.95
N ARG A 203 -6.42 11.12 -8.09
CA ARG A 203 -7.10 9.83 -8.34
C ARG A 203 -6.66 8.79 -7.31
N LEU A 204 -5.35 8.62 -7.10
CA LEU A 204 -4.79 7.69 -6.11
C LEU A 204 -5.27 8.02 -4.69
N VAL A 205 -5.17 9.30 -4.28
CA VAL A 205 -5.64 9.74 -2.96
C VAL A 205 -7.12 9.45 -2.79
N THR A 206 -7.94 9.60 -3.83
CA THR A 206 -9.39 9.34 -3.76
C THR A 206 -9.72 7.87 -3.48
N ILE A 207 -8.96 6.93 -4.06
CA ILE A 207 -9.21 5.49 -3.94
C ILE A 207 -8.40 4.79 -2.84
N ARG A 208 -7.47 5.50 -2.18
CA ARG A 208 -6.57 4.92 -1.16
C ARG A 208 -7.26 4.14 -0.03
N GLY A 209 -8.52 4.46 0.28
CA GLY A 209 -9.29 3.79 1.32
C GLY A 209 -9.57 2.30 1.05
N TYR A 210 -9.42 1.85 -0.19
CA TYR A 210 -9.56 0.45 -0.58
C TYR A 210 -8.24 -0.33 -0.56
N MET A 211 -7.11 0.34 -0.30
CA MET A 211 -5.78 -0.28 -0.16
C MET A 211 -5.53 -0.75 1.29
N TRP A 212 -6.57 -0.95 2.08
CA TRP A 212 -6.45 -1.45 3.45
C TRP A 212 -6.68 -2.96 3.47
N THR A 213 -5.68 -3.69 3.96
CA THR A 213 -5.73 -5.14 4.22
C THR A 213 -6.02 -5.44 5.68
#